data_AF-A0A0C2M8F1-F1
#
_entry.id   AF-A0A0C2M8F1-F1
#
_cell.length_a   1.000
_cell.length_b   1.000
_cell.length_c   1.000
_cell.angle_alpha   90.00
_cell.angle_beta   90.00
_cell.angle_gamma   90.00
#
_symmetry.space_group_name_H-M   'P 1'
#
loop_
_entity.id
_entity.type
_entity.pdbx_description
1 polymer ?
#
loop_
_entity_poly.entity_id
_entity_poly.type
_entity_poly.pdbx_seq_one_letter_code
_entity_poly.pdbx_strand_id
1 'polypeptide(L)'
;MCCCKSAFVAAGMVLVQRNEKTTESFRDIRSQLTSLCHDRRAEAVAKLGAYVGLGIMDAGCRNQTLAFKTLQGHTRMPSIVGFLVFQQFWYWFPLVHFLSLCFVPSCIVLVNPNFEMPKYSFICDADPSFFAYPTLPEKHKREHHEKNRPSQLSQSMKSYGKRRNMSLKDHDTNYTSRGVSVKKPRTTHSHRCKSFP
;
A
#
# COMPACT_ATOMS: atom_id res chain seq x y z
N MET A 1 -2.66 4.06 30.44
CA MET A 1 -3.10 4.36 29.07
C MET A 1 -1.95 4.06 28.13
N CYS A 2 -2.05 3.09 27.22
CA CYS A 2 -0.98 2.81 26.27
C CYS A 2 -0.87 3.99 25.30
N CYS A 3 0.14 4.86 25.49
CA CYS A 3 0.31 6.12 24.75
C CYS A 3 0.38 5.90 23.23
N CYS A 4 0.85 4.72 22.80
CA CYS A 4 0.91 4.32 21.40
C CYS A 4 -0.48 4.29 20.73
N LYS A 5 -1.52 3.83 21.42
CA LYS A 5 -2.88 3.74 20.85
C LYS A 5 -3.41 5.12 20.46
N SER A 6 -3.35 6.07 21.39
CA SER A 6 -3.81 7.45 21.16
C SER A 6 -2.96 8.18 20.14
N ALA A 7 -1.66 7.90 20.07
CA ALA A 7 -0.76 8.50 19.08
C ALA A 7 -1.15 8.12 17.63
N PHE A 8 -1.46 6.85 17.38
CA PHE A 8 -1.88 6.40 16.04
C PHE A 8 -3.25 6.95 15.62
N VAL A 9 -4.19 7.05 16.56
CA VAL A 9 -5.49 7.67 16.30
C VAL A 9 -5.33 9.16 15.99
N ALA A 10 -4.52 9.88 16.76
CA ALA A 10 -4.22 11.29 16.52
C ALA A 10 -3.53 11.51 15.15
N ALA A 11 -2.58 10.66 14.78
CA ALA A 11 -1.93 10.71 13.47
C ALA A 11 -2.94 10.53 12.33
N GLY A 12 -3.89 9.59 12.46
CA GLY A 12 -4.98 9.41 11.50
C GLY A 12 -5.88 10.64 11.37
N MET A 13 -6.20 11.31 12.48
CA MET A 13 -7.02 12.51 12.50
C MET A 13 -6.32 13.72 11.83
N VAL A 14 -5.02 13.91 12.08
CA VAL A 14 -4.24 15.00 11.47
C VAL A 14 -4.09 14.83 9.95
N LEU A 15 -3.96 13.57 9.51
CA LEU A 15 -3.74 13.24 8.09
C LEU A 15 -5.04 13.01 7.30
N VAL A 16 -6.21 13.30 7.88
CA VAL A 16 -7.48 13.16 7.15
C VAL A 16 -7.47 14.08 5.93
N GLN A 17 -7.86 13.54 4.77
CA GLN A 17 -7.86 14.24 3.46
C GLN A 17 -6.50 14.78 2.98
N ARG A 18 -5.39 14.46 3.66
CA ARG A 18 -4.06 14.85 3.21
C ARG A 18 -3.53 13.84 2.20
N ASN A 19 -2.78 14.34 1.23
CA ASN A 19 -2.11 13.55 0.20
C ASN A 19 -0.59 13.67 0.34
N GLU A 20 0.15 12.75 -0.29
CA GLU A 20 1.62 12.69 -0.25
C GLU A 20 2.29 13.98 -0.73
N LYS A 21 1.68 14.66 -1.72
CA LYS A 21 2.16 15.95 -2.22
C LYS A 21 1.97 17.10 -1.23
N THR A 22 0.97 17.02 -0.36
CA THR A 22 0.68 18.04 0.65
C THR A 22 1.52 17.83 1.92
N THR A 23 1.92 16.59 2.20
CA THR A 23 2.63 16.24 3.43
C THR A 23 3.56 15.06 3.18
N GLU A 24 4.87 15.30 3.23
CA GLU A 24 5.91 14.31 2.93
C GLU A 24 5.85 13.09 3.87
N SER A 25 5.50 13.31 5.14
CA SER A 25 5.40 12.25 6.17
C SER A 25 4.21 11.31 5.97
N PHE A 26 3.29 11.60 5.05
CA PHE A 26 2.07 10.81 4.85
C PHE A 26 2.40 9.34 4.53
N ARG A 27 3.36 9.11 3.62
CA ARG A 27 3.73 7.77 3.16
C ARG A 27 4.34 6.94 4.30
N ASP A 28 5.23 7.56 5.07
CA ASP A 28 5.95 6.90 6.16
C ASP A 28 4.98 6.48 7.26
N ILE A 29 4.11 7.39 7.70
CA ILE A 29 3.11 7.12 8.74
C ILE A 29 2.12 6.02 8.29
N ARG A 30 1.67 6.08 7.03
CA ARG A 30 0.79 5.03 6.47
C ARG A 30 1.48 3.67 6.41
N SER A 31 2.76 3.63 6.04
CA SER A 31 3.54 2.39 6.00
C SER A 31 3.72 1.79 7.40
N GLN A 32 3.99 2.62 8.40
CA GLN A 32 4.11 2.22 9.80
C GLN A 32 2.80 1.68 10.38
N LEU A 33 1.68 2.36 10.12
CA LEU A 33 0.36 1.90 10.55
C LEU A 33 0.03 0.54 9.91
N THR A 34 0.34 0.37 8.61
CA THR A 34 0.07 -0.88 7.89
C THR A 34 0.95 -2.02 8.40
N SER A 35 2.24 -1.79 8.65
CA SER A 35 3.13 -2.82 9.21
C SER A 35 2.67 -3.27 10.60
N LEU A 36 2.27 -2.32 11.45
CA LEU A 36 1.76 -2.62 12.80
C LEU A 36 0.46 -3.43 12.79
N CYS A 37 -0.39 -3.25 11.77
CA CYS A 37 -1.60 -4.07 11.60
C CYS A 37 -1.24 -5.54 11.30
N HIS A 38 -0.18 -5.79 10.53
CA HIS A 38 0.27 -7.13 10.14
C HIS A 38 1.16 -7.81 11.19
N ASP A 39 1.82 -7.03 12.06
CA ASP A 39 2.74 -7.57 13.06
C ASP A 39 2.03 -8.45 14.09
N ARG A 40 2.33 -9.75 14.12
CA ARG A 40 1.75 -10.66 15.11
C ARG A 40 2.15 -10.31 16.55
N ARG A 41 3.38 -9.82 16.75
CA ARG A 41 3.99 -9.57 18.06
C ARG A 41 3.47 -8.32 18.77
N ALA A 42 2.83 -7.39 18.06
CA ALA A 42 2.32 -6.18 18.66
C ALA A 42 1.12 -6.45 19.59
N GLU A 43 0.97 -5.63 20.63
CA GLU A 43 -0.15 -5.70 21.56
C GLU A 43 -1.49 -5.46 20.85
N ALA A 44 -2.54 -6.18 21.25
CA ALA A 44 -3.87 -6.05 20.65
C ALA A 44 -4.42 -4.61 20.74
N VAL A 45 -4.12 -3.89 21.82
CA VAL A 45 -4.55 -2.50 22.05
C VAL A 45 -3.86 -1.54 21.08
N ALA A 46 -2.59 -1.76 20.76
CA ALA A 46 -1.85 -0.96 19.78
C ALA A 46 -2.36 -1.22 18.36
N LYS A 47 -2.65 -2.49 18.02
CA LYS A 47 -3.26 -2.85 16.72
C LYS A 47 -4.61 -2.19 16.53
N LEU A 48 -5.46 -2.18 17.55
CA LEU A 48 -6.73 -1.49 17.48
C LEU A 48 -6.56 0.00 17.16
N GLY A 49 -5.61 0.66 17.82
CA GLY A 49 -5.27 2.06 17.52
C GLY A 49 -4.81 2.26 16.08
N ALA A 50 -4.00 1.33 15.55
CA ALA A 50 -3.54 1.38 14.16
C ALA A 50 -4.69 1.18 13.15
N TYR A 51 -5.60 0.22 13.39
CA TYR A 51 -6.78 0.01 12.54
C TYR A 51 -7.72 1.23 12.54
N VAL A 52 -8.00 1.79 13.72
CA VAL A 52 -8.84 2.99 13.85
C VAL A 52 -8.16 4.19 13.17
N GLY A 53 -6.87 4.40 13.40
CA GLY A 53 -6.11 5.48 12.75
C GLY A 53 -6.11 5.39 11.23
N LEU A 54 -5.88 4.18 10.68
CA LEU A 54 -5.94 3.94 9.24
C LEU A 54 -7.36 4.13 8.67
N GLY A 55 -8.39 3.67 9.40
CA GLY A 55 -9.78 3.86 9.02
C GLY A 55 -10.21 5.34 9.00
N ILE A 56 -9.70 6.14 9.94
CA ILE A 56 -9.92 7.60 9.97
C ILE A 56 -9.20 8.26 8.79
N MET A 57 -7.95 7.87 8.52
CA MET A 57 -7.16 8.44 7.43
C MET A 57 -7.85 8.27 6.07
N ASP A 58 -8.48 7.13 5.83
CA ASP A 58 -9.22 6.84 4.59
C ASP A 58 -10.75 6.96 4.75
N ALA A 59 -11.22 7.77 5.71
CA ALA A 59 -12.65 7.93 5.99
C ALA A 59 -13.45 8.32 4.74
N GLY A 60 -14.52 7.56 4.46
CA GLY A 60 -15.37 7.73 3.28
C GLY A 60 -14.59 7.77 1.96
N CYS A 61 -13.57 6.92 1.83
CA CYS A 61 -12.66 6.89 0.68
C CYS A 61 -11.96 8.24 0.44
N ARG A 62 -11.62 8.98 1.51
CA ARG A 62 -11.10 10.36 1.52
C ARG A 62 -12.08 11.46 1.09
N ASN A 63 -13.38 11.16 1.05
CA ASN A 63 -14.43 12.17 0.75
C ASN A 63 -15.06 12.78 2.00
N GLN A 64 -14.58 12.37 3.17
CA GLN A 64 -15.09 12.82 4.46
C GLN A 64 -13.95 13.44 5.26
N THR A 65 -14.28 14.45 6.04
CA THR A 65 -13.37 15.09 6.99
C THR A 65 -13.96 15.07 8.38
N LEU A 66 -13.13 15.26 9.39
CA LEU A 66 -13.58 15.48 10.76
C LEU A 66 -13.71 16.99 10.99
N ALA A 67 -14.94 17.47 11.17
CA ALA A 67 -15.20 18.89 11.37
C ALA A 67 -16.12 19.15 12.56
N PHE A 68 -15.64 19.95 13.51
CA PHE A 68 -16.41 20.38 14.69
C PHE A 68 -17.17 21.69 14.47
N LYS A 69 -16.80 22.42 13.44
CA LYS A 69 -17.39 23.70 13.07
C LYS A 69 -17.84 23.67 11.62
N THR A 70 -18.95 24.31 11.35
CA THR A 70 -19.40 24.61 9.99
C THR A 70 -18.52 25.70 9.39
N LEU A 71 -18.46 25.81 8.06
CA LEU A 71 -17.78 26.90 7.35
C LEU A 71 -18.27 28.30 7.81
N GLN A 72 -19.52 28.41 8.22
CA GLN A 72 -20.14 29.62 8.77
C GLN A 72 -19.74 29.91 10.24
N GLY A 73 -18.93 29.07 10.87
CA GLY A 73 -18.45 29.25 12.24
C GLY A 73 -19.34 28.64 13.34
N HIS A 74 -20.56 28.17 13.01
CA HIS A 74 -21.42 27.47 13.96
C HIS A 74 -20.81 26.14 14.42
N THR A 75 -20.91 25.87 15.72
CA THR A 75 -20.44 24.61 16.32
C THR A 75 -21.43 23.47 16.04
N ARG A 76 -20.93 22.34 15.55
CA ARG A 76 -21.72 21.13 15.36
C ARG A 76 -21.72 20.29 16.63
N MET A 77 -22.73 20.52 17.47
CA MET A 77 -22.96 19.73 18.69
C MET A 77 -22.89 18.21 18.51
N PRO A 78 -23.51 17.58 17.48
CA PRO A 78 -23.43 16.12 17.34
C PRO A 78 -22.00 15.61 17.09
N SER A 79 -21.19 16.37 16.36
CA SER A 79 -19.78 16.02 16.10
C SER A 79 -18.93 16.15 17.35
N ILE A 80 -19.18 17.16 18.19
CA ILE A 80 -18.49 17.34 19.48
C ILE A 80 -18.86 16.20 20.44
N VAL A 81 -20.16 15.92 20.57
CA VAL A 81 -20.66 14.84 21.46
C VAL A 81 -20.17 13.48 21.00
N GLY A 82 -20.23 13.19 19.69
CA GLY A 82 -19.72 11.94 19.12
C GLY A 82 -18.24 11.72 19.42
N PHE A 83 -17.44 12.78 19.34
CA PHE A 83 -16.01 12.73 19.66
C PHE A 83 -15.73 12.55 21.16
N LEU A 84 -16.53 13.20 22.02
CA LEU A 84 -16.40 13.07 23.47
C LEU A 84 -16.73 11.64 23.93
N VAL A 85 -17.79 11.04 23.38
CA VAL A 85 -18.14 9.64 23.65
C VAL A 85 -17.09 8.68 23.08
N PHE A 86 -16.54 9.00 21.90
CA PHE A 86 -15.47 8.21 21.28
C PHE A 86 -14.25 8.06 22.19
N GLN A 87 -13.84 9.10 22.94
CA GLN A 87 -12.68 9.03 23.85
C GLN A 87 -12.79 7.91 24.89
N GLN A 88 -14.01 7.53 25.27
CA GLN A 88 -14.29 6.47 26.25
C GLN A 88 -14.22 5.04 25.66
N PHE A 89 -13.78 4.87 24.40
CA PHE A 89 -13.70 3.57 23.74
C PHE A 89 -12.80 2.52 24.42
N TRP A 90 -11.97 2.94 25.37
CA TRP A 90 -11.14 2.02 26.15
C TRP A 90 -11.94 1.20 27.17
N TYR A 91 -13.04 1.76 27.69
CA TYR A 91 -13.92 1.06 28.62
C TYR A 91 -14.93 0.18 27.87
N TRP A 92 -15.46 0.69 26.75
CA TRP A 92 -16.48 0.00 25.96
C TRP A 92 -16.19 0.11 24.45
N PHE A 93 -15.88 -1.02 23.82
CA PHE A 93 -15.40 -1.07 22.43
C PHE A 93 -16.40 -0.54 21.37
N PRO A 94 -17.70 -0.92 21.39
CA PRO A 94 -18.71 -0.33 20.50
C PRO A 94 -18.79 1.20 20.43
N LEU A 95 -18.26 1.93 21.43
CA LEU A 95 -18.28 3.40 21.41
C LEU A 95 -17.45 4.00 20.26
N VAL A 96 -16.58 3.21 19.60
CA VAL A 96 -15.85 3.62 18.39
C VAL A 96 -16.81 4.08 17.28
N HIS A 97 -18.02 3.53 17.21
CA HIS A 97 -18.98 3.86 16.15
C HIS A 97 -19.57 5.27 16.25
N PHE A 98 -19.49 5.93 17.42
CA PHE A 98 -19.91 7.32 17.58
C PHE A 98 -19.04 8.32 16.81
N LEU A 99 -17.87 7.87 16.32
CA LEU A 99 -17.05 8.66 15.41
C LEU A 99 -17.78 8.97 14.09
N SER A 100 -18.80 8.19 13.71
CA SER A 100 -19.63 8.44 12.52
C SER A 100 -20.30 9.81 12.52
N LEU A 101 -20.68 10.36 13.68
CA LEU A 101 -21.30 11.69 13.81
C LEU A 101 -20.30 12.84 13.58
N CYS A 102 -19.00 12.54 13.63
CA CYS A 102 -17.94 13.53 13.43
C CYS A 102 -17.57 13.69 11.95
N PHE A 103 -17.91 12.71 11.11
CA PHE A 103 -17.60 12.75 9.69
C PHE A 103 -18.56 13.68 8.95
N VAL A 104 -17.97 14.60 8.19
CA VAL A 104 -18.67 15.56 7.34
C VAL A 104 -18.20 15.37 5.91
N PRO A 105 -19.13 15.23 4.93
CA PRO A 105 -18.77 15.08 3.52
C PRO A 105 -18.14 16.37 3.00
N SER A 106 -17.00 16.22 2.31
CA SER A 106 -16.37 17.30 1.54
C SER A 106 -16.75 17.16 0.06
N CYS A 107 -18.04 17.31 -0.24
CA CYS A 107 -18.54 17.33 -1.61
C CYS A 107 -19.25 18.65 -1.92
N ILE A 108 -19.12 19.11 -3.16
CA ILE A 108 -19.88 20.23 -3.69
C ILE A 108 -21.13 19.63 -4.34
N VAL A 109 -22.30 19.91 -3.77
CA VAL A 109 -23.58 19.47 -4.31
C VAL A 109 -24.31 20.70 -4.84
N LEU A 110 -24.52 20.73 -6.15
CA LEU A 110 -25.31 21.77 -6.81
C LEU A 110 -26.76 21.33 -6.90
N VAL A 111 -27.67 22.25 -6.58
CA VAL A 111 -29.11 21.99 -6.59
C VAL A 111 -29.79 23.21 -7.21
N ASN A 112 -30.61 22.98 -8.23
CA ASN A 112 -31.46 24.01 -8.82
C ASN A 112 -32.62 24.38 -7.87
N PRO A 113 -33.31 25.52 -8.03
CA PRO A 113 -34.49 25.85 -7.22
C PRO A 113 -35.61 24.78 -7.31
N ASN A 114 -35.63 24.00 -8.39
CA ASN A 114 -36.55 22.86 -8.58
C ASN A 114 -36.05 21.55 -7.92
N PHE A 115 -34.97 21.59 -7.13
CA PHE A 115 -34.32 20.42 -6.52
C PHE A 115 -33.78 19.37 -7.51
N GLU A 116 -33.59 19.75 -8.76
CA GLU A 116 -32.95 18.90 -9.77
C GLU A 116 -31.42 18.98 -9.66
N MET A 117 -30.74 17.90 -10.06
CA MET A 117 -29.28 17.82 -10.11
C MET A 117 -28.75 18.27 -11.48
N PRO A 118 -28.26 19.51 -11.63
CA PRO A 118 -27.66 19.94 -12.86
C PRO A 118 -26.26 19.32 -13.06
N LYS A 119 -25.88 19.10 -14.31
CA LYS A 119 -24.53 18.65 -14.68
C LYS A 119 -23.68 19.86 -15.03
N TYR A 120 -22.74 20.19 -14.15
CA TYR A 120 -21.75 21.27 -14.36
C TYR A 120 -20.33 20.73 -14.24
N SER A 121 -19.40 21.34 -14.97
CA SER A 121 -17.96 21.18 -14.79
C SER A 121 -17.39 22.43 -14.11
N PHE A 122 -16.52 22.23 -13.14
CA PHE A 122 -15.79 23.31 -12.47
C PHE A 122 -14.40 23.43 -13.06
N ILE A 123 -13.92 24.67 -13.19
CA ILE A 123 -12.51 24.96 -13.50
C ILE A 123 -11.79 25.14 -12.17
N CYS A 124 -10.74 24.38 -11.94
CA CYS A 124 -9.88 24.51 -10.77
C CYS A 124 -8.50 25.00 -11.21
N ASP A 125 -7.96 26.01 -10.53
CA ASP A 125 -6.63 26.56 -10.80
C ASP A 125 -5.50 25.70 -10.20
N ALA A 126 -5.84 24.74 -9.33
CA ALA A 126 -4.87 23.87 -8.70
C ALA A 126 -4.53 22.64 -9.57
N ASP A 127 -3.29 22.15 -9.44
CA ASP A 127 -2.82 20.98 -10.18
C ASP A 127 -3.69 19.73 -9.88
N PRO A 128 -4.11 18.97 -10.90
CA PRO A 128 -4.94 17.77 -10.74
C PRO A 128 -4.35 16.72 -9.79
N SER A 129 -3.04 16.71 -9.61
CA SER A 129 -2.38 15.75 -8.73
C SER A 129 -2.69 15.96 -7.25
N PHE A 130 -3.06 17.18 -6.84
CA PHE A 130 -3.48 17.42 -5.45
C PHE A 130 -4.79 16.69 -5.13
N PHE A 131 -5.64 16.51 -6.13
CA PHE A 131 -6.94 15.85 -6.01
C PHE A 131 -6.90 14.36 -6.36
N ALA A 132 -5.76 13.85 -6.82
CA ALA A 132 -5.61 12.46 -7.16
C ALA A 132 -5.84 11.59 -5.91
N TYR A 133 -6.77 10.63 -6.02
CA TYR A 133 -6.87 9.58 -5.01
C TYR A 133 -5.60 8.74 -5.04
N PRO A 134 -5.14 8.26 -3.88
CA PRO A 134 -4.02 7.34 -3.81
C PRO A 134 -4.33 6.12 -4.68
N THR A 135 -3.32 5.59 -5.33
CA THR A 135 -3.47 4.28 -5.99
C THR A 135 -3.79 3.26 -4.90
N LEU A 136 -4.91 2.56 -5.10
CA LEU A 136 -5.25 1.43 -4.22
C LEU A 136 -4.07 0.45 -4.30
N PRO A 137 -3.54 -0.04 -3.17
CA PRO A 137 -2.52 -1.07 -3.22
C PRO A 137 -3.09 -2.23 -4.02
N GLU A 138 -2.40 -2.61 -5.10
CA GLU A 138 -2.84 -3.72 -5.95
C GLU A 138 -3.09 -4.91 -5.04
N LYS A 139 -4.34 -5.40 -5.04
CA LYS A 139 -4.70 -6.60 -4.29
C LYS A 139 -3.68 -7.65 -4.69
N HIS A 140 -2.96 -8.18 -3.71
CA HIS A 140 -1.90 -9.18 -3.86
C HIS A 140 -2.47 -10.49 -4.46
N LYS A 141 -2.86 -10.44 -5.73
CA LYS A 141 -3.35 -11.55 -6.55
C LYS A 141 -2.38 -11.64 -7.70
N ARG A 142 -1.61 -12.74 -7.69
CA ARG A 142 -0.72 -13.29 -8.74
C ARG A 142 0.78 -13.02 -8.61
N GLU A 143 1.25 -12.04 -7.85
CA GLU A 143 2.71 -11.82 -7.74
C GLU A 143 3.48 -12.98 -7.09
N HIS A 144 2.90 -13.66 -6.09
CA HIS A 144 3.61 -14.76 -5.42
C HIS A 144 3.80 -15.98 -6.35
N HIS A 145 2.89 -16.16 -7.32
CA HIS A 145 3.00 -17.20 -8.33
C HIS A 145 3.87 -16.78 -9.51
N GLU A 146 4.03 -15.47 -9.73
CA GLU A 146 4.80 -14.91 -10.83
C GLU A 146 6.27 -14.67 -10.45
N LYS A 147 6.56 -14.21 -9.22
CA LYS A 147 7.92 -14.13 -8.65
C LYS A 147 8.60 -15.50 -8.51
N ASN A 148 7.80 -16.57 -8.35
CA ASN A 148 8.30 -17.94 -8.27
C ASN A 148 8.62 -18.58 -9.64
N ARG A 149 8.07 -18.09 -10.75
CA ARG A 149 8.34 -18.61 -12.10
C ARG A 149 9.78 -18.36 -12.58
N PRO A 150 10.36 -17.15 -12.47
CA PRO A 150 11.72 -16.90 -12.94
C PRO A 150 12.75 -17.62 -12.06
N SER A 151 12.49 -17.79 -10.76
CA SER A 151 13.40 -18.52 -9.87
C SER A 151 13.46 -20.01 -10.22
N GLN A 152 12.32 -20.65 -10.52
CA GLN A 152 12.29 -22.05 -10.95
C GLN A 152 12.90 -22.28 -12.35
N LEU A 153 12.70 -21.35 -13.29
CA LEU A 153 13.38 -21.40 -14.59
C LEU A 153 14.90 -21.23 -14.45
N SER A 154 15.36 -20.34 -13.58
CA SER A 154 16.80 -20.14 -13.35
C SER A 154 17.47 -21.35 -12.68
N GLN A 155 16.77 -22.05 -11.77
CA GLN A 155 17.26 -23.29 -11.16
C GLN A 155 17.27 -24.45 -12.16
N SER A 156 16.25 -24.54 -13.03
CA SER A 156 16.17 -25.56 -14.09
C SER A 156 17.24 -25.37 -15.16
N MET A 157 17.55 -24.12 -15.52
CA MET A 157 18.62 -23.82 -16.48
C MET A 157 20.01 -24.10 -15.88
N LYS A 158 20.21 -23.82 -14.58
CA LYS A 158 21.45 -24.18 -13.87
C LYS A 158 21.62 -25.69 -13.72
N SER A 159 20.56 -26.44 -13.44
CA SER A 159 20.62 -27.91 -13.34
C SER A 159 20.88 -28.55 -14.71
N TYR A 160 20.27 -28.04 -15.77
CA TYR A 160 20.54 -28.47 -17.15
C TYR A 160 21.98 -28.14 -17.58
N GLY A 161 22.48 -26.94 -17.27
CA GLY A 161 23.88 -26.57 -17.51
C GLY A 161 24.88 -27.46 -16.76
N LYS A 162 24.57 -27.83 -15.50
CA LYS A 162 25.39 -28.76 -14.71
C LYS A 162 25.37 -30.18 -15.29
N ARG A 163 24.21 -30.69 -15.71
CA ARG A 163 24.10 -32.00 -16.39
C ARG A 163 24.88 -32.03 -17.70
N ARG A 164 24.79 -30.97 -18.51
CA ARG A 164 25.54 -30.85 -19.77
C ARG A 164 27.07 -30.85 -19.55
N ASN A 165 27.53 -30.14 -18.51
CA ASN A 165 28.95 -30.12 -18.17
C ASN A 165 29.46 -31.47 -17.61
N MET A 166 28.61 -32.23 -16.92
CA MET A 166 28.96 -33.59 -16.48
C MET A 166 29.08 -34.55 -17.67
N SER A 167 28.14 -34.53 -18.62
CA SER A 167 28.23 -35.43 -19.79
C SER A 167 29.43 -35.12 -20.69
N LEU A 168 29.85 -33.86 -20.77
CA LEU A 168 31.08 -33.46 -21.48
C LEU A 168 32.33 -34.01 -20.77
N LYS A 169 32.36 -33.98 -19.43
CA LYS A 169 33.45 -34.58 -18.64
C LYS A 169 33.48 -36.11 -18.77
N ASP A 170 32.33 -36.76 -18.80
CA ASP A 170 32.23 -38.22 -18.98
C ASP A 170 32.66 -38.66 -20.40
N HIS A 171 32.47 -37.81 -21.40
CA HIS A 171 33.02 -38.02 -22.75
C HIS A 171 34.54 -37.82 -22.80
N ASP A 172 35.08 -36.80 -22.10
CA ASP A 172 36.51 -36.54 -22.02
C ASP A 172 37.27 -37.65 -21.26
N THR A 173 36.68 -38.24 -20.22
CA THR A 173 37.26 -39.36 -19.45
C THR A 173 37.23 -40.69 -20.21
N ASN A 174 36.18 -40.93 -21.00
CA ASN A 174 36.13 -42.11 -21.87
C ASN A 174 37.11 -42.03 -23.05
N TYR A 175 37.41 -40.82 -23.56
CA TYR A 175 38.40 -40.64 -24.63
C TYR A 175 39.85 -40.70 -24.11
N THR A 176 40.11 -40.33 -22.85
CA THR A 176 41.44 -40.47 -22.22
C THR A 176 41.78 -41.92 -21.80
N SER A 177 40.78 -42.78 -21.65
CA SER A 177 40.95 -44.20 -21.30
C SER A 177 41.25 -45.11 -22.51
N ARG A 178 41.00 -44.63 -23.74
CA ARG A 178 41.42 -45.27 -24.99
C ARG A 178 42.43 -44.36 -25.66
N GLY A 179 43.70 -44.50 -25.27
CA GLY A 179 44.79 -43.59 -25.68
C GLY A 179 44.80 -43.27 -27.17
N VAL A 180 44.21 -42.13 -27.54
CA VAL A 180 44.44 -41.44 -28.82
C VAL A 180 44.44 -39.95 -28.53
N SER A 181 45.59 -39.30 -28.75
CA SER A 181 45.77 -37.86 -28.63
C SER A 181 45.09 -37.15 -29.80
N VAL A 182 44.12 -36.29 -29.52
CA VAL A 182 43.57 -35.33 -30.50
C VAL A 182 43.63 -33.93 -29.92
N LYS A 183 44.28 -33.02 -30.66
CA LYS A 183 44.41 -31.59 -30.35
C LYS A 183 43.04 -30.94 -30.18
N LYS A 184 42.84 -30.18 -29.08
CA LYS A 184 41.63 -29.38 -28.84
C LYS A 184 41.38 -28.37 -29.99
N PRO A 185 40.16 -28.27 -30.54
CA PRO A 185 39.82 -27.17 -31.45
C PRO A 185 39.70 -25.85 -30.66
N ARG A 186 40.26 -24.79 -31.24
CA ARG A 186 40.18 -23.39 -30.78
C ARG A 186 38.72 -22.98 -30.64
N THR A 187 38.27 -22.65 -29.43
CA THR A 187 36.99 -21.96 -29.24
C THR A 187 37.14 -20.51 -29.69
N THR A 188 36.61 -20.21 -30.87
CA THR A 188 36.41 -18.85 -31.36
C THR A 188 35.41 -18.13 -30.45
N HIS A 189 35.81 -16.97 -29.94
CA HIS A 189 34.92 -16.00 -29.32
C HIS A 189 33.82 -15.61 -30.32
N SER A 190 32.60 -16.11 -30.15
CA SER A 190 31.44 -15.51 -30.80
C SER A 190 30.77 -14.56 -29.82
N HIS A 191 31.04 -13.28 -30.00
CA HIS A 191 30.20 -12.20 -29.50
C HIS A 191 28.74 -12.48 -29.87
N ARG A 192 27.82 -12.39 -28.91
CA ARG A 192 26.44 -12.02 -29.24
C ARG A 192 25.82 -11.17 -28.15
N CYS A 193 25.32 -10.05 -28.65
CA CYS A 193 24.85 -8.84 -28.00
C CYS A 193 23.77 -9.06 -26.95
N LYS A 194 23.79 -8.19 -25.94
CA LYS A 194 22.61 -7.87 -25.14
C LYS A 194 21.66 -7.04 -26.02
N SER A 195 20.46 -7.56 -26.23
CA SER A 195 19.31 -6.78 -26.69
C SER A 195 18.11 -7.21 -25.86
N PHE A 196 17.73 -6.34 -24.93
CA PHE A 196 16.46 -6.37 -24.22
C PHE A 196 15.42 -5.64 -25.08
N PRO A 197 14.23 -6.20 -25.33
CA PRO A 197 12.98 -5.46 -25.18
C PRO A 197 12.53 -5.44 -23.72
#